data_AF-A0A7X7QRU4-F1
#
_entry.id   AF-A0A7X7QRU4-F1
#
_cell.length_a   1.000
_cell.length_b   1.000
_cell.length_c   1.000
_cell.angle_alpha   90.00
_cell.angle_beta   90.00
_cell.angle_gamma   90.00
#
_symmetry.space_group_name_H-M   'P 1'
#
loop_
_entity.id
_entity.type
_entity.pdbx_description
1 polymer ?
#
loop_
_entity_poly.entity_id
_entity_poly.type
_entity_poly.pdbx_seq_one_letter_code
_entity_poly.pdbx_strand_id
1 'polypeptide(L)'
;MKRSCLSSLLFLASLLPLLAVAAPPPVVEPLAAPPPLDDRFVTVDLAGVANGTRPSGLTNALVRVHQIPFVLPASAGGNHLDLRTIGWSAATNEAREYPGYIARYDHGDRHPDPMRAIVTVPVSDYQFAWALAATDDDPALTGDLTLRFGSMMGNGRTDYVDVTASIPRAGDQSTFRGNPDVRLVPTPEGRLYLVRIPVRRNFSQDFKDLWALRIDITRALDIAVNLPDPNRFHLRPLGDPSGVRLYGLTLERPSLEIDLQPAEPGHVFNQPLKPRYTVHMRNHYEHYRPHHFEVETTRDD
;
A
#
# COMPACT_ATOMS: atom_id res chain seq x y z
N MET A 1 64.33 7.69 -66.68
CA MET A 1 64.67 8.63 -65.60
C MET A 1 63.40 9.29 -65.09
N LYS A 2 63.13 9.21 -63.76
CA LYS A 2 62.10 9.93 -62.98
C LYS A 2 60.62 9.52 -63.28
N ARG A 3 59.68 9.39 -62.33
CA ARG A 3 59.63 9.38 -60.85
C ARG A 3 58.21 8.87 -60.48
N SER A 4 58.11 8.18 -59.34
CA SER A 4 56.96 7.82 -58.48
C SER A 4 55.54 8.31 -58.80
N CYS A 5 54.56 7.42 -58.58
CA CYS A 5 53.48 7.69 -57.62
C CYS A 5 52.86 6.37 -57.11
N LEU A 6 53.26 5.93 -55.92
CA LEU A 6 52.55 4.89 -55.16
C LEU A 6 51.34 5.55 -54.48
N SER A 7 50.13 5.08 -54.79
CA SER A 7 48.91 5.50 -54.09
C SER A 7 48.57 4.44 -53.04
N SER A 8 48.89 4.73 -51.78
CA SER A 8 48.49 3.92 -50.63
C SER A 8 46.98 4.07 -50.39
N LEU A 9 46.19 3.05 -50.69
CA LEU A 9 44.81 2.94 -50.21
C LEU A 9 44.85 2.53 -48.73
N LEU A 10 44.54 3.48 -47.84
CA LEU A 10 44.13 3.16 -46.46
C LEU A 10 42.70 2.59 -46.50
N PHE A 11 42.55 1.31 -46.17
CA PHE A 11 41.25 0.75 -45.77
C PHE A 11 40.96 1.21 -44.33
N LEU A 12 40.06 2.18 -44.17
CA LEU A 12 39.48 2.53 -42.87
C LEU A 12 38.45 1.43 -42.53
N ALA A 13 38.85 0.47 -41.69
CA ALA A 13 37.91 -0.47 -41.09
C ALA A 13 37.06 0.29 -40.05
N SER A 14 35.85 0.68 -40.43
CA SER A 14 34.86 1.25 -39.52
C SER A 14 34.40 0.18 -38.52
N LEU A 15 34.98 0.20 -37.32
CA LEU A 15 34.41 -0.47 -36.14
C LEU A 15 33.11 0.25 -35.76
N LEU A 16 31.98 -0.31 -36.16
CA LEU A 16 30.67 0.01 -35.57
C LEU A 16 30.65 -0.58 -34.15
N PRO A 17 30.51 0.23 -33.08
CA PRO A 17 30.27 -0.32 -31.76
C PRO A 17 28.88 -0.95 -31.77
N LEU A 18 28.81 -2.27 -31.51
CA LEU A 18 27.55 -2.90 -31.11
C LEU A 18 27.07 -2.19 -29.84
N LEU A 19 26.06 -1.34 -29.98
CA LEU A 19 25.24 -0.91 -28.86
C LEU A 19 24.52 -2.16 -28.36
N ALA A 20 25.06 -2.75 -27.29
CA ALA A 20 24.37 -3.77 -26.53
C ALA A 20 23.09 -3.13 -25.98
N VAL A 21 21.95 -3.44 -26.61
CA VAL A 21 20.64 -3.12 -26.05
C VAL A 21 20.55 -3.92 -24.76
N ALA A 22 20.66 -3.23 -23.62
CA ALA A 22 20.45 -3.85 -22.33
C ALA A 22 19.07 -4.53 -22.35
N ALA A 23 19.02 -5.82 -22.01
CA ALA A 23 17.75 -6.52 -21.88
C ALA A 23 16.85 -5.76 -20.90
N PRO A 24 15.53 -5.66 -21.17
CA PRO A 24 14.62 -5.05 -20.22
C PRO A 24 14.77 -5.74 -18.86
N PRO A 25 14.72 -4.99 -17.75
CA PRO A 25 14.89 -5.58 -16.43
C PRO A 25 13.84 -6.68 -16.20
N PRO A 26 14.21 -7.78 -15.53
CA PRO A 26 13.27 -8.84 -15.20
C PRO A 26 12.02 -8.28 -14.50
N VAL A 27 10.87 -8.89 -14.80
CA VAL A 27 9.61 -8.54 -14.13
C VAL A 27 9.66 -8.91 -12.64
N VAL A 28 10.32 -10.02 -12.32
CA VAL A 28 10.51 -10.54 -10.96
C VAL A 28 11.98 -10.84 -10.73
N GLU A 29 12.53 -10.33 -9.63
CA GLU A 29 13.91 -10.56 -9.20
C GLU A 29 13.92 -11.01 -7.74
N PRO A 30 14.79 -11.95 -7.32
CA PRO A 30 15.00 -12.25 -5.92
C PRO A 30 15.68 -11.07 -5.20
N LEU A 31 15.35 -10.89 -3.91
CA LEU A 31 16.02 -9.94 -3.03
C LEU A 31 16.81 -10.67 -1.95
N ALA A 32 18.00 -10.16 -1.63
CA ALA A 32 18.87 -10.74 -0.59
C ALA A 32 18.38 -10.40 0.84
N ALA A 33 17.81 -9.21 1.01
CA ALA A 33 17.31 -8.71 2.28
C ALA A 33 16.12 -7.76 2.05
N PRO A 34 15.21 -7.62 3.02
CA PRO A 34 14.18 -6.58 2.97
C PRO A 34 14.82 -5.18 2.99
N PRO A 35 14.18 -4.17 2.35
CA PRO A 35 14.63 -2.79 2.46
C PRO A 35 14.62 -2.29 3.92
N PRO A 36 15.50 -1.34 4.28
CA PRO A 36 15.43 -0.64 5.55
C PRO A 36 14.06 0.02 5.79
N LEU A 37 13.63 0.10 7.06
CA LEU A 37 12.32 0.68 7.40
C LEU A 37 12.17 2.17 7.09
N ASP A 38 13.29 2.89 6.95
CA ASP A 38 13.39 4.31 6.61
C ASP A 38 13.59 4.58 5.10
N ASP A 39 13.65 3.52 4.28
CA ASP A 39 13.76 3.61 2.81
C ASP A 39 12.45 4.11 2.16
N ARG A 40 12.47 4.44 0.87
CA ARG A 40 11.27 4.79 0.09
C ARG A 40 10.18 3.72 0.18
N PHE A 41 10.56 2.45 0.20
CA PHE A 41 9.63 1.32 0.23
C PHE A 41 9.64 0.63 1.59
N VAL A 42 8.47 0.56 2.22
CA VAL A 42 8.24 -0.15 3.47
C VAL A 42 7.48 -1.43 3.17
N THR A 43 8.17 -2.57 3.16
CA THR A 43 7.53 -3.88 3.03
C THR A 43 6.73 -4.19 4.29
N VAL A 44 5.50 -4.67 4.13
CA VAL A 44 4.61 -5.02 5.25
C VAL A 44 4.70 -6.52 5.52
N ASP A 45 4.95 -6.88 6.77
CA ASP A 45 4.95 -8.28 7.19
C ASP A 45 3.51 -8.80 7.37
N LEU A 46 3.12 -9.74 6.50
CA LEU A 46 1.82 -10.39 6.52
C LEU A 46 1.86 -11.76 7.23
N ALA A 47 3.01 -12.23 7.72
CA ALA A 47 3.16 -13.58 8.26
C ALA A 47 2.23 -13.86 9.44
N GLY A 48 1.99 -12.85 10.29
CA GLY A 48 1.11 -12.94 11.45
C GLY A 48 -0.39 -12.97 11.12
N VAL A 49 -0.77 -12.63 9.89
CA VAL A 49 -2.18 -12.60 9.43
C VAL A 49 -2.45 -13.57 8.28
N ALA A 50 -1.43 -14.26 7.78
CA ALA A 50 -1.58 -15.26 6.71
C ALA A 50 -2.40 -16.46 7.19
N ASN A 51 -3.39 -16.85 6.37
CA ASN A 51 -4.41 -17.84 6.68
C ASN A 51 -4.78 -18.75 5.48
N GLY A 52 -4.13 -18.57 4.32
CA GLY A 52 -4.37 -19.36 3.11
C GLY A 52 -3.10 -20.03 2.58
N THR A 53 -3.23 -21.14 1.85
CA THR A 53 -2.08 -21.97 1.41
C THR A 53 -1.87 -22.06 -0.11
N ARG A 54 -2.78 -21.48 -0.90
CA ARG A 54 -2.69 -21.48 -2.37
C ARG A 54 -1.44 -20.71 -2.85
N PRO A 55 -0.54 -21.33 -3.63
CA PRO A 55 0.73 -20.71 -4.02
C PRO A 55 0.55 -19.50 -4.93
N SER A 56 1.48 -18.54 -4.84
CA SER A 56 1.58 -17.39 -5.77
C SER A 56 2.26 -17.75 -7.10
N GLY A 57 3.02 -18.86 -7.12
CA GLY A 57 3.95 -19.21 -8.19
C GLY A 57 5.31 -18.50 -8.10
N LEU A 58 5.53 -17.68 -7.06
CA LEU A 58 6.83 -17.09 -6.75
C LEU A 58 7.59 -18.00 -5.79
N THR A 59 8.88 -18.23 -6.06
CA THR A 59 9.68 -19.23 -5.33
C THR A 59 10.52 -18.64 -4.20
N ASN A 60 10.75 -17.33 -4.20
CA ASN A 60 11.55 -16.64 -3.18
C ASN A 60 10.62 -15.92 -2.20
N ALA A 61 10.93 -15.96 -0.91
CA ALA A 61 10.19 -15.22 0.12
C ALA A 61 10.39 -13.70 0.02
N LEU A 62 11.52 -13.27 -0.56
CA LEU A 62 11.90 -11.88 -0.78
C LEU A 62 12.05 -11.66 -2.28
N VAL A 63 11.20 -10.80 -2.85
CA VAL A 63 11.15 -10.56 -4.29
C VAL A 63 11.00 -9.08 -4.59
N ARG A 64 11.46 -8.68 -5.75
CA ARG A 64 11.21 -7.38 -6.37
C ARG A 64 10.38 -7.62 -7.61
N VAL A 65 9.18 -7.05 -7.64
CA VAL A 65 8.24 -7.15 -8.76
C VAL A 65 8.10 -5.77 -9.38
N HIS A 66 8.49 -5.59 -10.63
CA HIS A 66 8.54 -4.27 -11.29
C HIS A 66 9.24 -3.18 -10.45
N GLN A 67 10.39 -3.52 -9.86
CA GLN A 67 11.18 -2.64 -8.98
C GLN A 67 10.56 -2.33 -7.61
N ILE A 68 9.41 -2.93 -7.27
CA ILE A 68 8.79 -2.81 -5.95
C ILE A 68 9.17 -4.03 -5.10
N PRO A 69 9.81 -3.85 -3.92
CA PRO A 69 10.18 -4.95 -3.05
C PRO A 69 8.94 -5.50 -2.34
N PHE A 70 8.94 -6.80 -2.05
CA PHE A 70 7.90 -7.50 -1.28
C PHE A 70 8.53 -8.56 -0.37
N VAL A 71 7.94 -8.70 0.80
CA VAL A 71 8.12 -9.86 1.69
C VAL A 71 6.87 -10.71 1.55
N LEU A 72 7.01 -11.92 1.01
CA LEU A 72 5.92 -12.88 0.94
C LEU A 72 5.81 -13.60 2.30
N PRO A 73 4.59 -13.75 2.86
CA PRO A 73 4.43 -14.41 4.13
C PRO A 73 4.80 -15.90 4.00
N ALA A 74 5.56 -16.39 4.97
CA ALA A 74 5.86 -17.80 5.12
C ALA A 74 5.67 -18.16 6.59
N SER A 75 4.45 -18.56 6.95
CA SER A 75 4.11 -18.94 8.32
C SER A 75 3.37 -20.28 8.35
N ALA A 76 3.21 -20.85 9.55
CA ALA A 76 2.38 -22.04 9.73
C ALA A 76 0.92 -21.82 9.33
N GLY A 77 0.44 -20.56 9.37
CA GLY A 77 -0.93 -20.17 9.01
C GLY A 77 -1.16 -20.08 7.50
N GLY A 78 -0.12 -19.87 6.70
CA GLY A 78 -0.26 -19.79 5.26
C GLY A 78 0.87 -19.06 4.52
N ASN A 79 0.68 -18.93 3.22
CA ASN A 79 1.52 -18.20 2.28
C ASN A 79 0.84 -16.96 1.67
N HIS A 80 -0.37 -16.63 2.14
CA HIS A 80 -1.08 -15.39 1.83
C HIS A 80 -2.16 -15.09 2.87
N LEU A 81 -2.65 -13.85 2.84
CA LEU A 81 -3.88 -13.45 3.49
C LEU A 81 -5.06 -13.63 2.52
N ASP A 82 -5.98 -14.53 2.86
CA ASP A 82 -7.24 -14.82 2.21
C ASP A 82 -8.36 -13.99 2.84
N LEU A 83 -8.93 -13.06 2.07
CA LEU A 83 -9.96 -12.14 2.55
C LEU A 83 -11.34 -12.79 2.67
N ARG A 84 -11.54 -14.03 2.21
CA ARG A 84 -12.84 -14.73 2.33
C ARG A 84 -13.24 -14.96 3.78
N THR A 85 -12.26 -15.12 4.67
CA THR A 85 -12.50 -15.34 6.11
C THR A 85 -12.47 -14.05 6.93
N ILE A 86 -12.15 -12.91 6.30
CA ILE A 86 -12.01 -11.62 6.96
C ILE A 86 -13.34 -10.89 6.94
N GLY A 87 -13.74 -10.33 8.08
CA GLY A 87 -15.04 -9.69 8.22
C GLY A 87 -15.29 -9.18 9.63
N TRP A 88 -16.55 -8.86 9.91
CA TRP A 88 -16.96 -8.37 11.23
C TRP A 88 -17.65 -9.49 11.99
N SER A 89 -17.05 -9.94 13.09
CA SER A 89 -17.55 -11.07 13.87
C SER A 89 -18.93 -10.82 14.49
N ALA A 90 -19.29 -9.56 14.77
CA ALA A 90 -20.62 -9.16 15.26
C ALA A 90 -21.76 -9.54 14.31
N ALA A 91 -21.50 -9.65 12.99
CA ALA A 91 -22.49 -10.10 12.01
C ALA A 91 -23.02 -11.50 12.34
N THR A 92 -22.25 -12.30 13.09
CA THR A 92 -22.63 -13.65 13.51
C THR A 92 -23.02 -13.72 14.99
N ASN A 93 -22.42 -12.88 15.85
CA ASN A 93 -22.70 -12.87 17.28
C ASN A 93 -22.43 -11.49 17.90
N GLU A 94 -23.44 -10.63 17.91
CA GLU A 94 -23.33 -9.26 18.40
C GLU A 94 -23.01 -9.18 19.90
N ALA A 95 -23.62 -10.03 20.74
CA ALA A 95 -23.42 -10.00 22.19
C ALA A 95 -21.95 -10.23 22.58
N ARG A 96 -21.23 -11.04 21.79
CA ARG A 96 -19.80 -11.28 21.98
C ARG A 96 -18.95 -10.09 21.53
N GLU A 97 -19.41 -9.32 20.55
CA GLU A 97 -18.70 -8.15 20.03
C GLU A 97 -18.84 -6.93 20.95
N TYR A 98 -20.00 -6.80 21.60
CA TYR A 98 -20.34 -5.65 22.43
C TYR A 98 -20.62 -6.05 23.88
N PRO A 99 -19.58 -6.36 24.68
CA PRO A 99 -19.74 -6.49 26.12
C PRO A 99 -20.04 -5.15 26.81
N GLY A 100 -20.03 -4.02 26.08
CA GLY A 100 -20.32 -2.67 26.56
C GLY A 100 -20.61 -1.68 25.43
N TYR A 101 -20.23 -0.40 25.62
CA TYR A 101 -20.46 0.66 24.63
C TYR A 101 -19.51 0.57 23.41
N ILE A 102 -18.27 0.13 23.63
CA ILE A 102 -17.22 0.05 22.61
C ILE A 102 -17.16 -1.39 22.06
N ALA A 103 -17.07 -1.53 20.73
CA ALA A 103 -16.94 -2.84 20.10
C ALA A 103 -15.56 -3.44 20.35
N ARG A 104 -15.46 -4.77 20.47
CA ARG A 104 -14.17 -5.45 20.49
C ARG A 104 -13.32 -5.13 19.26
N TYR A 105 -13.95 -4.91 18.09
CA TYR A 105 -13.31 -4.39 16.89
C TYR A 105 -12.54 -3.09 17.11
N ASP A 106 -13.04 -2.16 17.92
CA ASP A 106 -12.38 -0.87 18.10
C ASP A 106 -11.15 -0.98 19.03
N HIS A 107 -11.00 -2.08 19.76
CA HIS A 107 -9.86 -2.36 20.63
C HIS A 107 -8.65 -2.97 19.89
N GLY A 108 -8.72 -3.17 18.58
CA GLY A 108 -7.60 -3.65 17.76
C GLY A 108 -7.01 -4.97 18.26
N ASP A 109 -5.70 -4.98 18.47
CA ASP A 109 -4.90 -6.14 18.88
C ASP A 109 -5.12 -6.59 20.33
N ARG A 110 -5.76 -5.77 21.18
CA ARG A 110 -6.09 -6.16 22.57
C ARG A 110 -7.10 -7.30 22.64
N HIS A 111 -7.86 -7.52 21.57
CA HIS A 111 -8.80 -8.62 21.45
C HIS A 111 -8.59 -9.31 20.09
N PRO A 112 -7.64 -10.28 20.01
CA PRO A 112 -7.39 -11.02 18.79
C PRO A 112 -8.68 -11.62 18.23
N ASP A 113 -8.93 -11.39 16.95
CA ASP A 113 -10.06 -11.92 16.20
C ASP A 113 -9.52 -12.55 14.90
N PRO A 114 -9.72 -13.86 14.66
CA PRO A 114 -9.26 -14.52 13.44
C PRO A 114 -9.95 -13.97 12.17
N MET A 115 -11.07 -13.25 12.30
CA MET A 115 -11.73 -12.56 11.19
C MET A 115 -11.13 -11.18 10.90
N ARG A 116 -10.04 -10.79 11.57
CA ARG A 116 -9.35 -9.51 11.35
C ARG A 116 -7.90 -9.71 11.00
N ALA A 117 -7.41 -8.91 10.06
CA ALA A 117 -6.03 -8.91 9.63
C ALA A 117 -5.44 -7.52 9.88
N ILE A 118 -4.88 -7.33 11.08
CA ILE A 118 -4.27 -6.07 11.50
C ILE A 118 -2.75 -6.22 11.45
N VAL A 119 -2.09 -5.31 10.75
CA VAL A 119 -0.63 -5.22 10.70
C VAL A 119 -0.16 -3.84 11.14
N THR A 120 1.09 -3.75 11.57
CA THR A 120 1.68 -2.52 12.10
C THR A 120 2.75 -2.01 11.15
N VAL A 121 2.73 -0.71 10.86
CA VAL A 121 3.72 -0.03 10.02
C VAL A 121 4.19 1.26 10.70
N PRO A 122 5.38 1.80 10.39
CA PRO A 122 5.81 3.09 10.92
C PRO A 122 4.83 4.21 10.54
N VAL A 123 4.66 5.19 11.44
CA VAL A 123 4.01 6.47 11.06
C VAL A 123 4.92 7.19 10.06
N SER A 124 4.38 7.46 8.88
CA SER A 124 5.02 8.22 7.80
C SER A 124 3.95 8.61 6.79
N ASP A 125 4.24 9.60 5.95
CA ASP A 125 3.42 9.82 4.76
C ASP A 125 3.71 8.74 3.70
N TYR A 126 2.63 8.20 3.13
CA TYR A 126 2.68 7.21 2.06
C TYR A 126 1.87 7.74 0.87
N GLN A 127 2.42 7.64 -0.33
CA GLN A 127 1.73 8.03 -1.56
C GLN A 127 1.02 6.85 -2.23
N PHE A 128 1.54 5.63 -2.07
CA PHE A 128 0.95 4.42 -2.63
C PHE A 128 1.07 3.24 -1.66
N ALA A 129 0.06 2.37 -1.69
CA ALA A 129 0.19 0.98 -1.27
C ALA A 129 0.23 0.10 -2.52
N TRP A 130 1.22 -0.76 -2.60
CA TRP A 130 1.38 -1.74 -3.67
C TRP A 130 0.93 -3.10 -3.17
N ALA A 131 -0.11 -3.64 -3.76
CA ALA A 131 -0.64 -4.96 -3.44
C ALA A 131 -0.20 -5.97 -4.50
N LEU A 132 0.40 -7.07 -4.06
CA LEU A 132 0.65 -8.24 -4.89
C LEU A 132 -0.45 -9.26 -4.58
N ALA A 133 -1.44 -9.38 -5.47
CA ALA A 133 -2.68 -10.08 -5.17
C ALA A 133 -3.27 -10.83 -6.36
N ALA A 134 -4.13 -11.80 -6.07
CA ALA A 134 -4.97 -12.48 -7.04
C ALA A 134 -6.41 -12.57 -6.51
N THR A 135 -7.39 -12.69 -7.40
CA THR A 135 -8.80 -12.84 -7.02
C THR A 135 -9.32 -14.17 -7.57
N ASP A 136 -10.10 -14.89 -6.76
CA ASP A 136 -10.82 -16.06 -7.23
C ASP A 136 -11.88 -15.71 -8.30
N ASP A 137 -12.09 -16.62 -9.25
CA ASP A 137 -13.02 -16.42 -10.37
C ASP A 137 -14.50 -16.70 -10.00
N ASP A 138 -14.80 -17.03 -8.74
CA ASP A 138 -16.16 -17.29 -8.27
C ASP A 138 -17.02 -16.01 -8.34
N PRO A 139 -18.10 -15.97 -9.15
CA PRO A 139 -18.94 -14.79 -9.29
C PRO A 139 -19.66 -14.37 -8.01
N ALA A 140 -19.76 -15.24 -7.00
CA ALA A 140 -20.35 -14.92 -5.69
C ALA A 140 -19.41 -14.13 -4.76
N LEU A 141 -18.13 -14.04 -5.09
CA LEU A 141 -17.14 -13.28 -4.33
C LEU A 141 -16.89 -11.93 -4.99
N THR A 142 -16.39 -10.91 -4.29
CA THR A 142 -15.93 -9.66 -4.92
C THR A 142 -14.41 -9.65 -5.09
N GLY A 143 -13.90 -8.66 -5.84
CA GLY A 143 -12.46 -8.37 -5.93
C GLY A 143 -12.01 -7.28 -4.97
N ASP A 144 -12.80 -6.94 -3.96
CA ASP A 144 -12.58 -5.72 -3.18
C ASP A 144 -11.54 -5.93 -2.08
N LEU A 145 -10.62 -4.98 -1.99
CA LEU A 145 -9.61 -4.86 -0.95
C LEU A 145 -9.73 -3.47 -0.33
N THR A 146 -9.85 -3.41 0.99
CA THR A 146 -9.83 -2.18 1.78
C THR A 146 -8.63 -2.23 2.72
N LEU A 147 -7.85 -1.15 2.76
CA LEU A 147 -6.81 -0.91 3.75
C LEU A 147 -7.26 0.24 4.65
N ARG A 148 -7.53 -0.06 5.93
CA ARG A 148 -7.94 0.96 6.91
C ARG A 148 -6.73 1.38 7.74
N PHE A 149 -6.16 2.53 7.41
CA PHE A 149 -5.00 3.09 8.11
C PHE A 149 -5.46 3.87 9.34
N GLY A 150 -4.78 3.70 10.47
CA GLY A 150 -4.93 4.63 11.58
C GLY A 150 -4.65 4.02 12.95
N SER A 151 -5.43 4.46 13.93
CA SER A 151 -5.30 4.08 15.34
C SER A 151 -6.52 3.30 15.79
N MET A 152 -6.29 2.19 16.50
CA MET A 152 -7.34 1.29 17.00
C MET A 152 -7.15 1.09 18.51
N MET A 153 -7.36 2.16 19.27
CA MET A 153 -7.01 2.21 20.70
C MET A 153 -8.22 2.02 21.64
N GLY A 154 -9.39 1.67 21.10
CA GLY A 154 -10.64 1.52 21.84
C GLY A 154 -11.02 2.83 22.53
N ASN A 155 -10.78 2.90 23.84
CA ASN A 155 -11.00 4.09 24.67
C ASN A 155 -10.07 5.28 24.32
N GLY A 156 -9.00 5.03 23.55
CA GLY A 156 -8.15 6.10 22.99
C GLY A 156 -8.67 6.61 21.64
N ARG A 157 -7.83 7.33 20.89
CA ARG A 157 -8.20 7.74 19.52
C ARG A 157 -8.40 6.51 18.63
N THR A 158 -9.63 6.33 18.16
CA THR A 158 -9.98 5.38 17.11
C THR A 158 -10.32 6.20 15.87
N ASP A 159 -9.48 6.11 14.86
CA ASP A 159 -9.57 6.93 13.65
C ASP A 159 -9.06 6.10 12.47
N TYR A 160 -9.76 6.18 11.35
CA TYR A 160 -9.51 5.37 10.17
C TYR A 160 -9.51 6.24 8.93
N VAL A 161 -8.55 5.96 8.06
CA VAL A 161 -8.53 6.43 6.67
C VAL A 161 -8.57 5.18 5.81
N ASP A 162 -9.68 5.03 5.10
CA ASP A 162 -9.94 3.87 4.27
C ASP A 162 -9.46 4.17 2.84
N VAL A 163 -8.62 3.29 2.29
CA VAL A 163 -8.31 3.28 0.85
C VAL A 163 -8.74 1.94 0.28
N THR A 164 -9.32 1.98 -0.91
CA THR A 164 -9.92 0.80 -1.54
C THR A 164 -9.29 0.53 -2.90
N ALA A 165 -9.29 -0.74 -3.29
CA ALA A 165 -8.89 -1.19 -4.60
C ALA A 165 -9.73 -2.39 -5.03
N SER A 166 -9.88 -2.57 -6.34
CA SER A 166 -10.47 -3.79 -6.91
C SER A 166 -9.37 -4.58 -7.60
N ILE A 167 -9.17 -5.82 -7.16
CA ILE A 167 -8.17 -6.74 -7.70
C ILE A 167 -8.82 -7.54 -8.84
N PRO A 168 -8.27 -7.50 -10.07
CA PRO A 168 -8.86 -8.20 -11.19
C PRO A 168 -8.95 -9.71 -10.98
N ARG A 169 -9.97 -10.30 -11.60
CA ARG A 169 -10.11 -11.76 -11.67
C ARG A 169 -9.23 -12.35 -12.75
N ALA A 170 -9.00 -13.67 -12.71
CA ALA A 170 -8.27 -14.33 -13.77
C ALA A 170 -9.11 -14.43 -15.06
N GLY A 171 -10.43 -14.48 -14.99
CA GLY A 171 -11.32 -14.44 -16.15
C GLY A 171 -11.51 -13.05 -16.78
N ASP A 172 -11.35 -11.98 -16.00
CA ASP A 172 -11.73 -10.63 -16.43
C ASP A 172 -10.54 -9.82 -16.98
N GLN A 173 -10.44 -9.76 -18.31
CA GLN A 173 -9.42 -8.95 -18.98
C GLN A 173 -9.77 -7.45 -19.03
N SER A 174 -11.03 -7.09 -18.82
CA SER A 174 -11.50 -5.71 -18.98
C SER A 174 -11.04 -4.80 -17.84
N THR A 175 -10.88 -5.35 -16.63
CA THR A 175 -10.47 -4.61 -15.43
C THR A 175 -8.99 -4.21 -15.41
N PHE A 176 -8.11 -4.90 -16.13
CA PHE A 176 -6.68 -4.55 -16.16
C PHE A 176 -6.17 -4.02 -17.50
N ARG A 177 -6.85 -4.29 -18.64
CA ARG A 177 -6.38 -3.83 -19.95
C ARG A 177 -6.51 -2.30 -20.04
N GLY A 178 -5.38 -1.60 -20.06
CA GLY A 178 -5.32 -0.14 -20.16
C GLY A 178 -5.38 0.59 -18.80
N ASN A 179 -5.48 -0.15 -17.69
CA ASN A 179 -5.38 0.44 -16.36
C ASN A 179 -3.90 0.60 -15.96
N PRO A 180 -3.37 1.83 -15.81
CA PRO A 180 -1.97 2.05 -15.46
C PRO A 180 -1.62 1.62 -14.02
N ASP A 181 -2.62 1.44 -13.16
CA ASP A 181 -2.47 1.04 -11.77
C ASP A 181 -2.41 -0.48 -11.59
N VAL A 182 -2.64 -1.26 -12.65
CA VAL A 182 -2.69 -2.72 -12.57
C VAL A 182 -1.73 -3.33 -13.59
N ARG A 183 -0.85 -4.22 -13.11
CA ARG A 183 0.10 -4.95 -13.96
C ARG A 183 -0.01 -6.44 -13.72
N LEU A 184 -0.06 -7.21 -14.80
CA LEU A 184 -0.01 -8.66 -14.74
C LEU A 184 1.43 -9.09 -14.42
N VAL A 185 1.58 -9.93 -13.40
CA VAL A 185 2.82 -10.60 -13.03
C VAL A 185 2.69 -12.05 -13.50
N PRO A 186 3.44 -12.47 -14.53
CA PRO A 186 3.34 -13.82 -15.06
C PRO A 186 3.89 -14.82 -14.05
N THR A 187 3.07 -15.77 -13.61
CA THR A 187 3.50 -16.89 -12.75
C THR A 187 2.92 -18.22 -13.27
N PRO A 188 3.54 -19.37 -12.94
CA PRO A 188 3.02 -20.68 -13.35
C PRO A 188 1.64 -21.03 -12.77
N GLU A 189 1.28 -20.44 -11.62
CA GLU A 189 0.09 -20.80 -10.81
C GLU A 189 -1.18 -20.02 -11.20
N GLY A 190 -1.09 -19.11 -12.17
CA GLY A 190 -2.21 -18.31 -12.65
C GLY A 190 -1.87 -16.82 -12.79
N ARG A 191 -2.90 -15.97 -12.71
CA ARG A 191 -2.72 -14.52 -12.83
C ARG A 191 -2.51 -13.91 -11.45
N LEU A 192 -1.29 -13.44 -11.23
CA LEU A 192 -0.93 -12.57 -10.11
C LEU A 192 -0.90 -11.13 -10.62
N TYR A 193 -1.42 -10.19 -9.83
CA TYR A 193 -1.48 -8.78 -10.20
C TYR A 193 -0.68 -7.93 -9.21
N LEU A 194 0.08 -6.99 -9.75
CA LEU A 194 0.63 -5.87 -9.01
C LEU A 194 -0.33 -4.69 -9.16
N VAL A 195 -0.96 -4.27 -8.05
CA VAL A 195 -1.95 -3.20 -8.01
C VAL A 195 -1.40 -2.02 -7.21
N ARG A 196 -1.43 -0.84 -7.82
CA ARG A 196 -1.09 0.45 -7.20
C ARG A 196 -2.34 1.07 -6.60
N ILE A 197 -2.32 1.33 -5.30
CA ILE A 197 -3.44 1.90 -4.54
C ILE A 197 -3.01 3.29 -4.04
N PRO A 198 -3.58 4.38 -4.56
CA PRO A 198 -3.26 5.74 -4.10
C PRO A 198 -3.62 5.96 -2.63
N VAL A 199 -2.66 6.47 -1.86
CA VAL A 199 -2.84 6.89 -0.47
C VAL A 199 -2.77 8.42 -0.46
N ARG A 200 -3.90 9.08 -0.25
CA ARG A 200 -4.04 10.55 -0.38
C ARG A 200 -4.18 11.21 0.99
N ARG A 201 -3.23 10.94 1.89
CA ARG A 201 -3.27 11.43 3.27
C ARG A 201 -1.87 11.65 3.83
N ASN A 202 -1.74 12.69 4.67
CA ASN A 202 -0.52 12.98 5.41
C ASN A 202 -0.64 12.44 6.84
N PHE A 203 -0.36 11.16 7.02
CA PHE A 203 -0.48 10.50 8.32
C PHE A 203 0.49 11.02 9.36
N SER A 204 1.68 11.49 8.97
CA SER A 204 2.68 11.97 9.93
C SER A 204 2.19 13.19 10.72
N GLN A 205 1.36 14.02 10.09
CA GLN A 205 0.74 15.19 10.72
C GLN A 205 -0.47 14.82 11.59
N ASP A 206 -1.30 13.90 11.10
CA ASP A 206 -2.49 13.44 11.83
C ASP A 206 -2.14 12.61 13.07
N PHE A 207 -1.08 11.80 13.00
CA PHE A 207 -0.70 10.80 14.00
C PHE A 207 0.68 11.05 14.60
N LYS A 208 1.09 12.33 14.71
CA LYS A 208 2.42 12.76 15.19
C LYS A 208 2.88 12.17 16.53
N ASP A 209 1.93 11.82 17.41
CA ASP A 209 2.22 11.27 18.75
C ASP A 209 2.31 9.74 18.77
N LEU A 210 2.14 9.09 17.60
CA LEU A 210 2.25 7.65 17.44
C LEU A 210 3.55 7.31 16.72
N TRP A 211 4.17 6.20 17.12
CA TRP A 211 5.34 5.66 16.41
C TRP A 211 4.94 4.70 15.28
N ALA A 212 3.72 4.14 15.35
CA ALA A 212 3.19 3.19 14.38
C ALA A 212 1.72 3.46 14.03
N LEU A 213 1.37 3.16 12.79
CA LEU A 213 0.01 3.03 12.30
C LEU A 213 -0.39 1.55 12.30
N ARG A 214 -1.67 1.29 12.53
CA ARG A 214 -2.29 0.00 12.25
C ARG A 214 -2.95 0.05 10.88
N ILE A 215 -2.85 -1.03 10.13
CA ILE A 215 -3.61 -1.25 8.89
C ILE A 215 -4.52 -2.44 9.14
N ASP A 216 -5.84 -2.22 9.16
CA ASP A 216 -6.82 -3.31 9.09
C ASP A 216 -7.10 -3.62 7.63
N ILE A 217 -6.62 -4.78 7.17
CA ILE A 217 -6.76 -5.26 5.81
C ILE A 217 -8.05 -6.06 5.73
N THR A 218 -9.00 -5.59 4.93
CA THR A 218 -10.35 -6.15 4.95
C THR A 218 -11.07 -6.05 3.61
N ARG A 219 -12.28 -6.59 3.55
CA ARG A 219 -13.19 -6.53 2.40
C ARG A 219 -13.90 -5.17 2.33
N ALA A 220 -14.89 -5.04 1.45
CA ALA A 220 -15.71 -3.84 1.38
C ALA A 220 -16.38 -3.53 2.73
N LEU A 221 -16.45 -2.24 3.05
CA LEU A 221 -17.10 -1.76 4.27
C LEU A 221 -18.56 -1.44 3.98
N ASP A 222 -19.41 -1.65 4.97
CA ASP A 222 -20.80 -1.20 4.97
C ASP A 222 -21.16 -0.62 6.35
N ILE A 223 -22.25 0.13 6.40
CA ILE A 223 -22.76 0.72 7.63
C ILE A 223 -23.39 -0.41 8.45
N ALA A 224 -22.77 -0.72 9.59
CA ALA A 224 -23.41 -1.55 10.59
C ALA A 224 -24.57 -0.78 11.23
N VAL A 225 -25.79 -1.29 11.04
CA VAL A 225 -27.00 -0.81 11.72
C VAL A 225 -27.52 -1.95 12.57
N ASN A 226 -27.65 -1.71 13.88
CA ASN A 226 -28.36 -2.66 14.74
C ASN A 226 -29.86 -2.33 14.77
N LEU A 227 -30.70 -3.36 14.74
CA LEU A 227 -32.16 -3.26 14.81
C LEU A 227 -32.65 -3.99 16.08
N PRO A 228 -33.73 -3.53 16.74
CA PRO A 228 -34.70 -2.54 16.27
C PRO A 228 -34.37 -1.07 16.62
N ASP A 229 -33.38 -0.81 17.47
CA ASP A 229 -32.94 0.55 17.84
C ASP A 229 -31.59 0.88 17.19
N PRO A 230 -31.58 1.71 16.12
CA PRO A 230 -30.36 2.09 15.42
C PRO A 230 -29.60 3.15 16.23
N ASN A 231 -29.01 2.74 17.33
CA ASN A 231 -28.21 3.59 18.20
C ASN A 231 -26.71 3.60 17.86
N ARG A 232 -26.30 2.84 16.83
CA ARG A 232 -24.91 2.64 16.43
C ARG A 232 -24.79 2.64 14.91
N PHE A 233 -23.95 3.54 14.39
CA PHE A 233 -23.62 3.66 12.97
C PHE A 233 -22.11 3.72 12.82
N HIS A 234 -21.50 2.61 12.43
CA HIS A 234 -20.06 2.54 12.17
C HIS A 234 -19.79 1.78 10.88
N LEU A 235 -18.75 2.19 10.15
CA LEU A 235 -18.27 1.42 9.00
C LEU A 235 -17.57 0.16 9.48
N ARG A 236 -18.10 -0.99 9.08
CA ARG A 236 -17.62 -2.33 9.45
C ARG A 236 -17.43 -3.17 8.20
N PRO A 237 -16.56 -4.20 8.23
CA PRO A 237 -16.34 -5.10 7.09
C PRO A 237 -17.49 -6.10 6.91
N LEU A 238 -18.61 -5.54 6.47
CA LEU A 238 -19.90 -6.18 6.26
C LEU A 238 -20.23 -6.37 4.78
N GLY A 239 -19.48 -5.74 3.86
CA GLY A 239 -19.69 -5.93 2.43
C GLY A 239 -19.52 -7.38 1.99
N ASP A 240 -19.88 -7.64 0.74
CA ASP A 240 -19.87 -8.98 0.17
C ASP A 240 -18.50 -9.68 0.37
N PRO A 241 -18.47 -11.01 0.55
CA PRO A 241 -17.22 -11.74 0.73
C PRO A 241 -16.22 -11.48 -0.41
N SER A 242 -14.98 -11.15 -0.06
CA SER A 242 -13.92 -10.88 -1.04
C SER A 242 -13.15 -12.15 -1.36
N GLY A 243 -12.96 -12.45 -2.64
CA GLY A 243 -12.15 -13.56 -3.14
C GLY A 243 -10.67 -13.22 -3.29
N VAL A 244 -10.23 -12.09 -2.73
CA VAL A 244 -8.86 -11.59 -2.83
C VAL A 244 -7.92 -12.41 -1.94
N ARG A 245 -6.81 -12.81 -2.55
CA ARG A 245 -5.65 -13.43 -1.93
C ARG A 245 -4.48 -12.45 -2.02
N LEU A 246 -4.08 -11.89 -0.89
CA LEU A 246 -2.99 -10.92 -0.78
C LEU A 246 -1.68 -11.64 -0.42
N TYR A 247 -0.76 -11.69 -1.38
CA TYR A 247 0.54 -12.35 -1.26
C TYR A 247 1.65 -11.42 -0.75
N GLY A 248 1.48 -10.11 -0.90
CA GLY A 248 2.45 -9.13 -0.42
C GLY A 248 1.86 -7.73 -0.44
N LEU A 249 2.33 -6.89 0.48
CA LEU A 249 1.95 -5.49 0.59
C LEU A 249 3.19 -4.65 0.86
N THR A 250 3.34 -3.55 0.12
CA THR A 250 4.46 -2.62 0.29
C THR A 250 3.95 -1.20 0.20
N LEU A 251 4.32 -0.37 1.16
CA LEU A 251 3.98 1.04 1.16
C LEU A 251 5.12 1.85 0.53
N GLU A 252 4.77 2.86 -0.26
CA GLU A 252 5.72 3.75 -0.89
C GLU A 252 5.57 5.16 -0.33
N ARG A 253 6.68 5.71 0.18
CA ARG A 253 6.77 7.10 0.62
C ARG A 253 6.83 8.06 -0.57
N PRO A 254 6.29 9.29 -0.44
CA PRO A 254 6.47 10.31 -1.46
C PRO A 254 7.95 10.66 -1.59
N SER A 255 8.34 11.22 -2.73
CA SER A 255 9.72 11.68 -2.90
C SER A 255 10.08 12.80 -1.93
N LEU A 256 9.10 13.64 -1.61
CA LEU A 256 9.22 14.75 -0.70
C LEU A 256 8.05 14.70 0.27
N GLU A 257 8.35 14.67 1.55
CA GLU A 257 7.39 14.82 2.63
C GLU A 257 7.44 16.27 3.13
N ILE A 258 6.26 16.85 3.40
CA ILE A 258 6.11 18.23 3.86
C ILE A 258 5.26 18.22 5.13
N ASP A 259 5.81 18.79 6.20
CA ASP A 259 5.10 19.02 7.45
C ASP A 259 4.95 20.54 7.68
N LEU A 260 3.72 20.97 7.93
CA LEU A 260 3.35 22.37 8.11
C LEU A 260 2.87 22.58 9.54
N GLN A 261 3.72 23.20 10.36
CA GLN A 261 3.43 23.42 11.77
C GLN A 261 3.01 24.87 12.03
N PRO A 262 1.79 25.14 12.54
CA PRO A 262 1.40 26.49 12.92
C PRO A 262 2.16 26.93 14.17
N ALA A 263 2.42 28.24 14.26
CA ALA A 263 2.99 28.82 15.48
C ALA A 263 2.02 28.79 16.67
N GLU A 264 0.71 28.76 16.39
CA GLU A 264 -0.35 28.76 17.40
C GLU A 264 -1.16 27.45 17.37
N PRO A 265 -1.52 26.88 18.54
CA PRO A 265 -2.38 25.69 18.61
C PRO A 265 -3.73 25.90 17.93
N GLY A 266 -4.22 24.86 17.25
CA GLY A 266 -5.53 24.88 16.60
C GLY A 266 -5.65 25.82 15.41
N HIS A 267 -4.54 26.37 14.91
CA HIS A 267 -4.52 27.32 13.79
C HIS A 267 -5.34 28.60 14.07
N VAL A 268 -5.55 28.94 15.34
CA VAL A 268 -6.32 30.12 15.75
C VAL A 268 -5.38 31.28 16.03
N PHE A 269 -5.52 32.35 15.24
CA PHE A 269 -4.72 33.56 15.38
C PHE A 269 -5.63 34.73 15.80
N ASN A 270 -5.55 35.12 17.07
CA ASN A 270 -6.29 36.28 17.58
C ASN A 270 -5.55 37.56 17.25
N GLN A 271 -6.25 38.58 16.77
CA GLN A 271 -5.64 39.89 16.53
C GLN A 271 -4.94 40.39 17.81
N PRO A 272 -3.70 40.92 17.71
CA PRO A 272 -2.97 41.31 16.50
C PRO A 272 -2.00 40.25 15.94
N LEU A 273 -2.10 38.98 16.35
CA LEU A 273 -1.21 37.92 15.88
C LEU A 273 -1.33 37.74 14.36
N LYS A 274 -0.17 37.65 13.70
CA LYS A 274 -0.08 37.30 12.29
C LYS A 274 0.09 35.78 12.17
N PRO A 275 -0.65 35.09 11.27
CA PRO A 275 -0.42 33.68 10.99
C PRO A 275 1.03 33.41 10.63
N ARG A 276 1.62 32.42 11.29
CA ARG A 276 3.01 31.99 11.07
C ARG A 276 3.04 30.47 11.06
N TYR A 277 3.83 29.93 10.15
CA TYR A 277 4.02 28.50 9.99
C TYR A 277 5.49 28.17 9.82
N THR A 278 5.90 27.04 10.36
CA THR A 278 7.19 26.42 10.10
C THR A 278 6.96 25.28 9.12
N VAL A 279 7.74 25.25 8.03
CA VAL A 279 7.68 24.19 7.03
C VAL A 279 8.90 23.30 7.22
N HIS A 280 8.66 22.02 7.49
CA HIS A 280 9.69 20.98 7.48
C HIS A 280 9.57 20.15 6.21
N MET A 281 10.70 19.87 5.58
CA MET A 281 10.76 19.11 4.33
C MET A 281 11.74 17.96 4.49
N ARG A 282 11.32 16.77 4.06
CA ARG A 282 12.16 15.56 4.07
C ARG A 282 12.18 14.94 2.69
N ASN A 283 13.37 14.81 2.11
CA ASN A 283 13.59 14.07 0.87
C ASN A 283 13.83 12.60 1.21
N HIS A 284 13.08 11.69 0.58
CA HIS A 284 13.21 10.24 0.75
C HIS A 284 14.00 9.56 -0.39
N TYR A 285 14.63 10.33 -1.29
CA TYR A 285 15.44 9.81 -2.39
C TYR A 285 16.94 10.06 -2.17
N GLU A 286 17.76 9.11 -2.63
CA GLU A 286 19.23 9.20 -2.60
C GLU A 286 19.81 10.35 -3.44
N HIS A 287 19.04 10.89 -4.38
CA HIS A 287 19.48 11.94 -5.28
C HIS A 287 18.73 13.24 -5.03
N TYR A 288 19.47 14.36 -5.10
CA TYR A 288 18.90 15.69 -5.08
C TYR A 288 17.90 15.85 -6.23
N ARG A 289 16.69 16.33 -5.90
CA ARG A 289 15.69 16.76 -6.88
C ARG A 289 15.35 18.23 -6.61
N PRO A 290 15.40 19.11 -7.62
CA PRO A 290 14.92 20.47 -7.46
C PRO A 290 13.41 20.46 -7.23
N HIS A 291 12.95 21.17 -6.21
CA HIS A 291 11.54 21.34 -5.88
C HIS A 291 11.19 22.83 -5.93
N HIS A 292 10.03 23.16 -6.49
CA HIS A 292 9.45 24.50 -6.47
C HIS A 292 8.29 24.51 -5.48
N PHE A 293 8.24 25.54 -4.64
CA PHE A 293 7.20 25.70 -3.64
C PHE A 293 6.46 27.00 -3.91
N GLU A 294 5.14 26.90 -3.97
CA GLU A 294 4.24 28.03 -4.05
C GLU A 294 3.31 27.97 -2.85
N VAL A 295 3.12 29.11 -2.21
CA VAL A 295 2.20 29.27 -1.08
C VAL A 295 1.14 30.25 -1.51
N GLU A 296 -0.07 29.74 -1.70
CA GLU A 296 -1.24 30.55 -1.96
C GLU A 296 -1.99 30.77 -0.65
N THR A 297 -2.34 32.02 -0.35
CA THR A 297 -3.16 32.36 0.81
C THR A 297 -4.47 32.94 0.30
N THR A 298 -5.56 32.19 0.48
CA THR A 298 -6.91 32.68 0.23
C THR A 298 -7.49 33.24 1.52
N ARG A 299 -8.14 34.40 1.40
CA ARG A 299 -8.97 34.96 2.46
C ARG A 299 -10.41 34.73 2.02
N ASP A 300 -11.11 33.85 2.72
CA ASP A 300 -12.56 33.73 2.58
C ASP A 300 -13.16 34.90 3.35
N ASP A 301 -13.64 35.90 2.62
CA ASP A 301 -14.34 37.08 3.13
C ASP A 301 -15.85 36.87 3.31
#